data_AF-A0AA38HVP5-F1
#
_entry.id   AF-A0AA38HVP5-F1
#
_cell.length_a   1.000
_cell.length_b   1.000
_cell.length_c   1.000
_cell.angle_alpha   90.00
_cell.angle_beta   90.00
_cell.angle_gamma   90.00
#
_symmetry.space_group_name_H-M   'P 1'
#
loop_
_entity.id
_entity.type
_entity.pdbx_description
1 polymer ?
#
loop_
_entity_poly.entity_id
_entity_poly.type
_entity_poly.pdbx_seq_one_letter_code
_entity_poly.pdbx_strand_id
1 'polypeptide(L)'
;MSDRNGRVYVVLVLVTYIRTSTACNGYTLKLNSIKNCIDDSVIKIENPGATLDKDCNIILKGCLNFPKGFKTAKGKYVLKKAPMPPMDGELDFCEVVSGLNDPQIGNVAKMYNMPSKCPIPPGKVCGDANKKINISRFKNQLGIASGTIDLKLDVDHDTGKSCIDINVTISKNRARG
;
A
#
# COMPACT_ATOMS: atom_id res chain seq x y z
N MET A 1 -42.04 -21.18 -34.86
CA MET A 1 -41.03 -21.88 -34.02
C MET A 1 -39.80 -20.98 -33.91
N SER A 2 -39.79 -20.08 -32.94
CA SER A 2 -38.79 -19.04 -32.75
C SER A 2 -38.38 -19.08 -31.28
N ASP A 3 -37.43 -19.94 -30.84
CA ASP A 3 -36.95 -19.86 -29.44
C ASP A 3 -35.71 -20.68 -29.00
N ARG A 4 -35.17 -21.65 -29.75
CA ARG A 4 -34.10 -22.54 -29.18
C ARG A 4 -32.65 -22.08 -29.38
N ASN A 5 -32.33 -21.36 -30.46
CA ASN A 5 -30.95 -20.92 -30.72
C ASN A 5 -30.49 -19.76 -29.81
N GLY A 6 -31.40 -18.88 -29.39
CA GLY A 6 -31.04 -17.70 -28.58
C GLY A 6 -30.68 -18.03 -27.12
N ARG A 7 -31.33 -19.04 -26.53
CA ARG A 7 -31.15 -19.38 -25.11
C ARG A 7 -29.79 -20.01 -24.79
N VAL A 8 -29.24 -20.80 -25.70
CA VAL A 8 -27.95 -21.49 -25.49
C VAL A 8 -26.76 -20.54 -25.70
N TYR A 9 -26.84 -19.64 -26.70
CA TYR A 9 -25.82 -18.61 -26.90
C TYR A 9 -25.79 -17.60 -25.74
N VAL A 10 -26.94 -17.24 -25.17
CA VAL A 10 -27.03 -16.40 -23.97
C VAL A 10 -26.42 -17.10 -22.75
N VAL A 11 -26.60 -18.41 -22.59
CA VAL A 11 -25.95 -19.18 -21.51
C VAL A 11 -24.43 -19.25 -21.72
N LEU A 12 -23.94 -19.41 -22.95
CA LEU A 12 -22.51 -19.32 -23.26
C LEU A 12 -21.93 -17.92 -22.96
N VAL A 13 -22.65 -16.85 -23.28
CA VAL A 13 -22.25 -15.48 -22.93
C VAL A 13 -22.28 -15.23 -21.40
N LEU A 14 -23.25 -15.82 -20.70
CA LEU A 14 -23.34 -15.76 -19.24
C LEU A 14 -22.25 -16.59 -18.54
N VAL A 15 -21.80 -17.69 -19.15
CA VAL A 15 -20.57 -18.39 -18.74
C VAL A 15 -19.36 -17.53 -19.10
N THR A 16 -19.31 -16.76 -20.19
CA THR A 16 -18.19 -15.80 -20.42
C THR A 16 -18.11 -14.62 -19.45
N TYR A 17 -19.14 -14.37 -18.63
CA TYR A 17 -19.04 -13.54 -17.41
C TYR A 17 -18.38 -14.29 -16.23
N ILE A 18 -17.69 -15.41 -16.51
CA ILE A 18 -16.60 -16.00 -15.71
C ILE A 18 -15.85 -14.89 -14.97
N ARG A 19 -16.06 -14.86 -13.65
CA ARG A 19 -15.04 -14.55 -12.63
C ARG A 19 -14.14 -13.34 -12.90
N THR A 20 -14.68 -12.23 -13.42
CA THR A 20 -13.96 -10.96 -13.52
C THR A 20 -13.87 -10.26 -12.15
N SER A 21 -13.13 -10.87 -11.23
CA SER A 21 -12.53 -10.19 -10.09
C SER A 21 -11.07 -10.62 -9.99
N THR A 22 -10.35 -10.44 -11.09
CA THR A 22 -8.90 -10.49 -11.11
C THR A 22 -8.43 -9.08 -10.82
N ALA A 23 -7.84 -8.84 -9.64
CA ALA A 23 -7.18 -7.57 -9.35
C ALA A 23 -6.05 -7.27 -10.37
N CYS A 24 -5.29 -6.17 -10.23
CA CYS A 24 -4.30 -5.72 -11.21
C CYS A 24 -3.45 -6.83 -11.85
N ASN A 25 -3.64 -7.08 -13.15
CA ASN A 25 -2.94 -8.12 -13.91
C ASN A 25 -3.04 -9.53 -13.29
N GLY A 26 -4.17 -9.84 -12.64
CA GLY A 26 -4.38 -11.09 -11.92
C GLY A 26 -3.74 -11.15 -10.54
N TYR A 27 -3.14 -10.07 -10.04
CA TYR A 27 -2.53 -10.00 -8.71
C TYR A 27 -3.39 -9.25 -7.71
N THR A 28 -3.55 -9.80 -6.51
CA THR A 28 -4.16 -9.17 -5.34
C THR A 28 -3.09 -8.73 -4.35
N LEU A 29 -3.44 -7.71 -3.57
CA LEU A 29 -2.68 -7.25 -2.42
C LEU A 29 -3.50 -7.53 -1.15
N LYS A 30 -2.87 -8.17 -0.17
CA LYS A 30 -3.42 -8.41 1.16
C LYS A 30 -2.50 -7.76 2.19
N LEU A 31 -3.01 -6.77 2.92
CA LEU A 31 -2.35 -6.27 4.12
C LEU A 31 -2.61 -7.27 5.25
N ASN A 32 -1.57 -7.99 5.69
CA ASN A 32 -1.72 -8.98 6.76
C ASN A 32 -1.62 -8.31 8.14
N SER A 33 -0.68 -7.37 8.28
CA SER A 33 -0.57 -6.56 9.48
C SER A 33 0.14 -5.24 9.19
N ILE A 34 -0.21 -4.23 9.96
CA ILE A 34 0.63 -3.04 10.16
C ILE A 34 0.38 -2.56 11.58
N LYS A 35 1.46 -2.37 12.33
CA LYS A 35 1.39 -2.08 13.75
C LYS A 35 2.55 -1.20 14.17
N ASN A 36 2.30 -0.39 15.20
CA ASN A 36 3.38 0.22 15.94
C ASN A 36 4.10 -0.86 16.77
N CYS A 37 5.44 -0.88 16.72
CA CYS A 37 6.25 -1.80 17.51
C CYS A 37 6.73 -1.21 18.86
N ILE A 38 6.37 0.05 19.13
CA ILE A 38 6.57 0.73 20.41
C ILE A 38 5.30 1.50 20.79
N ASP A 39 5.01 1.63 22.09
CA ASP A 39 3.75 2.21 22.58
C ASP A 39 3.69 3.75 22.45
N ASP A 40 4.78 4.45 22.80
CA ASP A 40 4.90 5.91 22.68
C ASP A 40 5.46 6.35 21.31
N SER A 41 4.96 5.72 20.24
CA SER A 41 5.34 6.08 18.87
C SER A 41 4.85 7.48 18.51
N VAL A 42 5.73 8.32 17.96
CA VAL A 42 5.39 9.69 17.48
C VAL A 42 4.40 9.64 16.32
N ILE A 43 4.50 8.62 15.46
CA ILE A 43 3.54 8.29 14.42
C ILE A 43 2.73 7.07 14.86
N LYS A 44 1.42 7.22 15.02
CA LYS A 44 0.50 6.12 15.35
C LYS A 44 -0.40 5.79 14.17
N ILE A 45 -0.62 4.50 13.92
CA ILE A 45 -1.42 4.03 12.79
C ILE A 45 -2.76 3.50 13.31
N GLU A 46 -3.85 4.01 12.77
CA GLU A 46 -5.21 3.68 13.18
C GLU A 46 -5.99 3.09 12.01
N ASN A 47 -6.67 1.95 12.24
CA ASN A 47 -7.53 1.26 11.27
C ASN A 47 -6.92 1.09 9.87
N PRO A 48 -5.71 0.55 9.77
CA PRO A 48 -5.00 0.47 8.51
C PRO A 48 -5.68 -0.47 7.52
N GLY A 49 -5.59 -0.12 6.23
CA GLY A 49 -6.02 -1.00 5.16
C GLY A 49 -5.31 -0.67 3.85
N ALA A 50 -5.19 -1.66 2.98
CA ALA A 50 -4.69 -1.46 1.63
C ALA A 50 -5.47 -2.36 0.66
N THR A 51 -5.74 -1.86 -0.53
CA THR A 51 -6.42 -2.63 -1.58
C THR A 51 -5.81 -2.29 -2.94
N LEU A 52 -5.72 -3.30 -3.80
CA LEU A 52 -5.30 -3.16 -5.19
C LEU A 52 -6.51 -3.45 -6.09
N ASP A 53 -6.93 -2.44 -6.85
CA ASP A 53 -8.05 -2.61 -7.79
C ASP A 53 -7.60 -3.19 -9.14
N LYS A 54 -8.58 -3.48 -10.01
CA LYS A 54 -8.36 -4.06 -11.35
C LYS A 54 -7.61 -3.12 -12.30
N ASP A 55 -7.69 -1.81 -12.05
CA ASP A 55 -7.06 -0.76 -12.86
C ASP A 55 -5.64 -0.44 -12.36
N CYS A 56 -5.11 -1.31 -11.49
CA CYS A 56 -3.79 -1.19 -10.89
C CYS A 56 -3.65 0.06 -10.00
N ASN A 57 -4.72 0.44 -9.33
CA ASN A 57 -4.64 1.47 -8.31
C ASN A 57 -4.49 0.85 -6.92
N ILE A 58 -3.49 1.35 -6.19
CA ILE A 58 -3.38 1.14 -4.74
C ILE A 58 -4.26 2.18 -4.05
N ILE A 59 -5.08 1.71 -3.13
CA ILE A 59 -5.96 2.51 -2.28
C ILE A 59 -5.57 2.18 -0.84
N LEU A 60 -5.09 3.18 -0.09
CA LEU A 60 -4.78 3.04 1.32
C LEU A 60 -5.94 3.56 2.17
N LYS A 61 -6.16 2.90 3.30
CA LYS A 61 -7.17 3.24 4.30
C LYS A 61 -6.51 3.37 5.67
N GLY A 62 -7.24 4.00 6.58
CA GLY A 62 -6.77 4.27 7.93
C GLY A 62 -6.24 5.68 8.08
N CYS A 63 -5.71 5.97 9.26
CA CYS A 63 -5.23 7.29 9.62
C CYS A 63 -3.86 7.22 10.29
N LEU A 64 -3.06 8.24 10.06
CA LEU A 64 -1.83 8.52 10.78
C LEU A 64 -2.14 9.60 11.80
N ASN A 65 -1.80 9.34 13.06
CA ASN A 65 -1.96 10.26 14.17
C ASN A 65 -0.58 10.67 14.67
N PHE A 66 -0.38 11.97 14.84
CA PHE A 66 0.86 12.61 15.26
C PHE A 66 0.56 13.37 16.57
N PRO A 67 0.67 12.74 17.76
CA PRO A 67 0.25 13.38 19.01
C PRO A 67 1.04 14.65 19.35
N LYS A 68 2.32 14.71 18.97
CA LYS A 68 3.25 15.80 19.33
C LYS A 68 3.72 16.65 18.13
N GLY A 69 3.41 16.24 16.89
CA GLY A 69 4.07 16.78 15.70
C GLY A 69 5.59 16.53 15.69
N PHE A 70 6.27 16.91 14.61
CA PHE A 70 7.73 16.79 14.50
C PHE A 70 8.31 17.70 13.40
N LYS A 71 9.57 18.07 13.53
CA LYS A 71 10.35 18.85 12.55
C LYS A 71 11.31 17.99 11.75
N THR A 72 11.76 16.87 12.31
CA THR A 72 12.68 15.94 11.66
C THR A 72 12.14 14.51 11.69
N ALA A 73 12.52 13.70 10.70
CA ALA A 73 12.14 12.29 10.64
C ALA A 73 13.19 11.50 9.86
N LYS A 74 14.25 11.07 10.55
CA LYS A 74 15.29 10.20 9.96
C LYS A 74 15.00 8.77 10.34
N GLY A 75 14.94 7.86 9.37
CA GLY A 75 14.64 6.47 9.67
C GLY A 75 15.49 5.48 8.93
N LYS A 76 15.43 4.26 9.45
CA LYS A 76 16.05 3.06 8.90
C LYS A 76 14.95 2.11 8.52
N TYR A 77 15.11 1.47 7.37
CA TYR A 77 14.19 0.43 6.93
C TYR A 77 14.91 -0.90 6.83
N VAL A 78 14.18 -1.98 7.09
CA VAL A 78 14.61 -3.34 6.79
C VAL A 78 13.47 -4.02 6.04
N LEU A 79 13.72 -4.37 4.79
CA LEU A 79 12.83 -5.12 3.93
C LEU A 79 13.29 -6.59 3.86
N LYS A 80 12.39 -7.51 4.17
CA LYS A 80 12.62 -8.95 4.03
C LYS A 80 11.60 -9.53 3.09
N LYS A 81 12.08 -10.33 2.15
CA LYS A 81 11.25 -11.08 1.22
C LYS A 81 11.99 -12.33 0.76
N ALA A 82 11.55 -13.50 1.22
CA ALA A 82 12.14 -14.75 0.77
C ALA A 82 11.92 -14.97 -0.75
N PRO A 83 12.88 -15.53 -1.49
CA PRO A 83 14.20 -15.99 -1.05
C PRO A 83 15.33 -14.93 -1.11
N MET A 84 15.00 -13.65 -1.32
CA MET A 84 16.00 -12.59 -1.42
C MET A 84 16.63 -12.31 -0.05
N PRO A 85 17.93 -11.94 0.00
CA PRO A 85 18.54 -11.46 1.22
C PRO A 85 17.80 -10.20 1.73
N PRO A 86 17.79 -9.96 3.06
CA PRO A 86 17.27 -8.71 3.62
C PRO A 86 17.95 -7.51 2.97
N MET A 87 17.16 -6.48 2.68
CA MET A 87 17.64 -5.19 2.18
C MET A 87 17.37 -4.14 3.24
N ASP A 88 18.36 -3.34 3.58
CA ASP A 88 18.23 -2.25 4.53
C ASP A 88 18.80 -0.94 3.96
N GLY A 89 18.42 0.16 4.60
CA GLY A 89 18.89 1.48 4.22
C GLY A 89 18.38 2.56 5.14
N GLU A 90 18.84 3.78 4.91
CA GLU A 90 18.45 4.97 5.66
C GLU A 90 17.68 5.92 4.75
N LEU A 91 16.73 6.65 5.33
CA LEU A 91 15.96 7.67 4.65
C LEU A 91 15.67 8.86 5.56
N ASP A 92 15.62 10.05 4.97
CA ASP A 92 15.03 11.22 5.60
C ASP A 92 13.60 11.40 5.06
N PHE A 93 12.60 11.08 5.88
CA PHE A 93 11.20 11.19 5.47
C PHE A 93 10.79 12.64 5.19
N CYS A 94 11.41 13.63 5.83
CA CYS A 94 11.14 15.03 5.55
C CYS A 94 11.63 15.43 4.14
N GLU A 95 12.78 14.89 3.71
CA GLU A 95 13.28 15.10 2.34
C GLU A 95 12.49 14.29 1.32
N VAL A 96 12.14 13.04 1.63
CA VAL A 96 11.46 12.15 0.67
C VAL A 96 10.00 12.57 0.44
N VAL A 97 9.28 13.04 1.46
CA VAL A 97 7.88 13.52 1.33
C VAL A 97 7.78 14.76 0.43
N SER A 98 8.86 15.53 0.29
CA SER A 98 8.93 16.62 -0.70
C SER A 98 8.91 16.13 -2.16
N GLY A 99 9.06 14.82 -2.37
CA GLY A 99 9.05 14.19 -3.70
C GLY A 99 10.37 14.35 -4.46
N LEU A 100 11.40 14.92 -3.83
CA LEU A 100 12.70 15.14 -4.46
C LEU A 100 13.47 13.84 -4.71
N ASN A 101 13.28 12.82 -3.87
CA ASN A 101 14.07 11.58 -3.91
C ASN A 101 13.30 10.35 -4.43
N ASP A 102 11.99 10.26 -4.18
CA ASP A 102 11.14 9.20 -4.73
C ASP A 102 9.69 9.69 -4.95
N PRO A 103 9.22 9.77 -6.21
CA PRO A 103 7.84 10.17 -6.53
C PRO A 103 6.77 9.28 -5.90
N GLN A 104 7.05 8.00 -5.65
CA GLN A 104 6.07 7.05 -5.09
C GLN A 104 5.79 7.36 -3.61
N ILE A 105 6.80 7.70 -2.83
CA ILE A 105 6.64 8.04 -1.42
C ILE A 105 5.95 9.41 -1.28
N GLY A 106 6.30 10.38 -2.14
CA GLY A 106 5.55 11.64 -2.25
C GLY A 106 4.07 11.43 -2.58
N ASN A 107 3.73 10.41 -3.39
CA ASN A 107 2.34 10.09 -3.69
C ASN A 107 1.59 9.47 -2.50
N VAL A 108 2.26 8.68 -1.65
CA VAL A 108 1.66 8.18 -0.40
C VAL A 108 1.35 9.34 0.54
N ALA A 109 2.27 10.28 0.73
CA ALA A 109 2.03 11.46 1.54
C ALA A 109 0.83 12.29 1.03
N LYS A 110 0.73 12.49 -0.30
CA LYS A 110 -0.42 13.15 -0.93
C LYS A 110 -1.73 12.41 -0.69
N MET A 111 -1.72 11.08 -0.65
CA MET A 111 -2.90 10.25 -0.40
C MET A 111 -3.45 10.44 1.02
N TYR A 112 -2.56 10.65 2.00
CA TYR A 112 -2.95 10.98 3.37
C TYR A 112 -3.16 12.49 3.60
N ASN A 113 -3.11 13.33 2.57
CA ASN A 113 -3.14 14.80 2.74
C ASN A 113 -2.06 15.32 3.71
N MET A 114 -0.92 14.64 3.78
CA MET A 114 0.19 15.10 4.60
C MET A 114 0.82 16.36 3.99
N PRO A 115 1.33 17.27 4.83
CA PRO A 115 2.19 18.35 4.37
C PRO A 115 3.33 17.81 3.50
N SER A 116 3.63 18.47 2.39
CA SER A 116 4.70 18.06 1.47
C SER A 116 6.11 18.35 2.02
N LYS A 117 6.21 18.95 3.20
CA LYS A 117 7.48 19.25 3.87
C LYS A 117 7.25 19.29 5.38
N CYS A 118 8.30 19.00 6.12
CA CYS A 118 8.35 19.29 7.54
C CYS A 118 8.36 20.81 7.79
N PRO A 119 7.89 21.29 8.96
CA PRO A 119 7.39 20.50 10.09
C PRO A 119 6.00 19.92 9.88
N ILE A 120 5.76 18.72 10.43
CA ILE A 120 4.45 18.09 10.48
C ILE A 120 3.78 18.48 11.81
N PRO A 121 2.63 19.18 11.78
CA PRO A 121 1.95 19.61 12.99
C PRO A 121 1.33 18.41 13.73
N PRO A 122 1.03 18.56 15.03
CA PRO A 122 0.21 17.60 15.73
C PRO A 122 -1.16 17.45 15.07
N GLY A 123 -1.69 16.24 15.04
CA GLY A 123 -3.02 15.98 14.50
C GLY A 123 -3.15 14.62 13.85
N LYS A 124 -4.31 14.42 13.21
CA LYS A 124 -4.67 13.17 12.55
C LYS A 124 -4.94 13.42 11.08
N VAL A 125 -4.35 12.60 10.24
CA VAL A 125 -4.53 12.64 8.79
C VAL A 125 -4.99 11.26 8.31
N CYS A 126 -6.02 11.21 7.48
CA CYS A 126 -6.60 9.96 7.02
C CYS A 126 -6.40 9.80 5.52
N GLY A 127 -6.22 8.55 5.09
CA GLY A 127 -6.15 8.21 3.68
C GLY A 127 -7.45 8.63 2.97
N ASP A 128 -7.32 9.42 1.92
CA ASP A 128 -8.44 9.78 1.07
C ASP A 128 -8.71 8.64 0.08
N ALA A 129 -9.87 8.00 0.20
CA ALA A 129 -10.26 6.88 -0.66
C ALA A 129 -10.37 7.25 -2.15
N ASN A 130 -10.51 8.55 -2.47
CA ASN A 130 -10.52 9.05 -3.84
C ASN A 130 -9.10 9.24 -4.39
N LYS A 131 -8.10 9.35 -3.52
CA LYS A 131 -6.71 9.43 -3.92
C LYS A 131 -6.14 8.03 -4.10
N LYS A 132 -5.67 7.79 -5.31
CA LYS A 132 -5.24 6.49 -5.79
C LYS A 132 -3.82 6.59 -6.32
N ILE A 133 -2.98 5.60 -6.03
CA ILE A 133 -1.65 5.48 -6.65
C ILE A 133 -1.75 4.47 -7.77
N ASN A 134 -1.64 4.95 -9.01
CA ASN A 134 -1.64 4.05 -10.15
C ASN A 134 -0.25 3.42 -10.35
N ILE A 135 -0.19 2.10 -10.25
CA ILE A 135 1.01 1.29 -10.44
C ILE A 135 0.98 0.51 -11.76
N SER A 136 0.15 0.91 -12.73
CA SER A 136 0.03 0.21 -14.01
C SER A 136 1.36 0.06 -14.75
N ARG A 137 2.29 1.03 -14.60
CA ARG A 137 3.65 0.95 -15.14
C ARG A 137 4.44 -0.27 -14.64
N PHE A 138 4.10 -0.78 -13.45
CA PHE A 138 4.73 -1.93 -12.83
C PHE A 138 3.92 -3.22 -12.96
N LYS A 139 2.78 -3.21 -13.66
CA LYS A 139 1.86 -4.37 -13.72
C LYS A 139 2.52 -5.66 -14.20
N ASN A 140 3.51 -5.55 -15.09
CA ASN A 140 4.27 -6.68 -15.64
C ASN A 140 5.36 -7.18 -14.67
N GLN A 141 5.74 -6.36 -13.68
CA GLN A 141 6.75 -6.67 -12.66
C GLN A 141 6.12 -7.18 -11.36
N LEU A 142 4.78 -7.22 -11.25
CA LEU A 142 4.08 -7.73 -10.05
C LEU A 142 4.43 -9.19 -9.73
N GLY A 143 4.83 -9.98 -10.72
CA GLY A 143 5.37 -11.32 -10.50
C GLY A 143 6.64 -11.32 -9.64
N ILE A 144 7.52 -10.33 -9.83
CA ILE A 144 8.72 -10.14 -9.01
C ILE A 144 8.32 -9.72 -7.59
N ALA A 145 7.26 -8.93 -7.44
CA ALA A 145 6.74 -8.48 -6.15
C ALA A 145 5.88 -9.54 -5.43
N SER A 146 5.47 -10.61 -6.11
CA SER A 146 4.69 -11.71 -5.54
C SER A 146 5.39 -12.41 -4.37
N GLY A 147 4.63 -12.79 -3.35
CA GLY A 147 5.11 -13.33 -2.08
C GLY A 147 4.76 -12.42 -0.91
N THR A 148 5.23 -12.82 0.27
CA THR A 148 5.11 -12.02 1.50
C THR A 148 6.32 -11.11 1.63
N ILE A 149 6.06 -9.85 1.98
CA ILE A 149 7.03 -8.80 2.21
C ILE A 149 6.85 -8.32 3.65
N ASP A 150 7.92 -8.36 4.41
CA ASP A 150 8.03 -7.75 5.73
C ASP A 150 8.85 -6.47 5.61
N LEU A 151 8.32 -5.35 6.08
CA LEU A 151 9.01 -4.07 6.14
C LEU A 151 8.96 -3.56 7.59
N LYS A 152 10.13 -3.37 8.18
CA LYS A 152 10.29 -2.68 9.47
C LYS A 152 10.83 -1.29 9.22
N LEU A 153 10.26 -0.31 9.89
CA LEU A 153 10.66 1.10 9.86
C LEU A 153 10.92 1.56 11.29
N ASP A 154 12.13 2.01 11.56
CA ASP A 154 12.50 2.69 12.81
C ASP A 154 12.81 4.14 12.46
N VAL A 155 12.16 5.11 13.12
CA VAL A 155 12.27 6.54 12.78
C VAL A 155 12.57 7.35 14.03
N ASP A 156 13.63 8.15 13.98
CA ASP A 156 13.99 9.13 14.97
C ASP A 156 13.43 10.50 14.58
N HIS A 157 12.67 11.09 15.50
CA HIS A 157 12.11 12.43 15.42
C HIS A 157 12.75 13.34 16.46
N ASP A 158 12.66 14.66 16.29
CA ASP A 158 13.03 15.62 17.32
C ASP A 158 12.13 15.56 18.57
N THR A 159 10.96 14.92 18.45
CA THR A 159 9.95 14.79 19.51
C THR A 159 9.79 13.36 20.06
N GLY A 160 10.64 12.42 19.63
CA GLY A 160 10.61 11.03 20.09
C GLY A 160 11.00 10.02 19.01
N LYS A 161 10.51 8.78 19.14
CA LYS A 161 10.78 7.69 18.19
C LYS A 161 9.48 7.16 17.62
N SER A 162 9.54 6.59 16.43
CA SER A 162 8.48 5.76 15.86
C SER A 162 9.03 4.42 15.42
N CYS A 163 8.22 3.38 15.55
CA CYS A 163 8.55 2.04 15.07
C CYS A 163 7.29 1.47 14.41
N ILE A 164 7.40 1.02 13.16
CA ILE A 164 6.30 0.46 12.38
C ILE A 164 6.75 -0.85 11.73
N ASP A 165 6.00 -1.93 11.99
CA ASP A 165 6.12 -3.19 11.27
C ASP A 165 4.97 -3.33 10.28
N ILE A 166 5.27 -3.67 9.03
CA ILE A 166 4.30 -3.89 7.95
C ILE A 166 4.53 -5.29 7.38
N ASN A 167 3.46 -6.08 7.29
CA ASN A 167 3.46 -7.36 6.58
C ASN A 167 2.39 -7.33 5.49
N VAL A 168 2.81 -7.51 4.24
CA VAL A 168 1.93 -7.49 3.07
C VAL A 168 2.21 -8.70 2.18
N THR A 169 1.16 -9.29 1.61
CA THR A 169 1.29 -10.34 0.61
C THR A 169 0.75 -9.87 -0.73
N ILE A 170 1.54 -10.05 -1.78
CA ILE A 170 1.09 -9.93 -3.16
C ILE A 170 0.98 -11.35 -3.72
N SER A 171 -0.18 -11.71 -4.26
CA SER A 171 -0.40 -13.05 -4.79
C SER A 171 -1.17 -13.01 -6.09
N LYS A 172 -0.86 -13.92 -7.01
CA LYS A 172 -1.69 -14.11 -8.21
C LYS A 172 -3.00 -14.81 -7.80
N ASN A 173 -4.14 -14.20 -8.09
CA ASN A 173 -5.45 -14.85 -8.00
C ASN A 173 -5.46 -16.04 -8.96
N ARG A 174 -5.15 -17.24 -8.44
CA ARG A 174 -5.41 -18.47 -9.18
C ARG A 174 -6.92 -18.65 -9.18
N ALA A 175 -7.56 -18.57 -10.34
CA ALA A 175 -8.86 -19.19 -10.51
C ALA A 175 -8.68 -20.66 -10.11
N ARG A 176 -9.31 -21.09 -9.01
CA ARG A 176 -9.46 -22.52 -8.73
C ARG A 176 -10.16 -23.10 -9.96
N GLY A 177 -9.42 -23.87 -10.76
CA GLY A 177 -10.00 -24.69 -11.83
C GLY A 177 -11.10 -25.57 -11.26
#